data_AF-A0A6L5NZZ4-F1
#
_entry.id   AF-A0A6L5NZZ4-F1
#
_cell.length_a   1.000
_cell.length_b   1.000
_cell.length_c   1.000
_cell.angle_alpha   90.00
_cell.angle_beta   90.00
_cell.angle_gamma   90.00
#
_symmetry.space_group_name_H-M   'P 1'
#
loop_
_entity.id
_entity.type
_entity.pdbx_description
1 polymer ?
#
loop_
_entity_poly.entity_id
_entity_poly.type
_entity_poly.pdbx_seq_one_letter_code
_entity_poly.pdbx_strand_id
1 'polypeptide(L)' 'MKIFKILHGLGLVMVMVGCGLLFLTEQASQINGMILVAVLIGGGLISMSPFPVALFIEWAKKQQS' A
#
# COMPACT_ATOMS: atom_id res chain seq x y z
N MET A 1 -9.02 12.56 -7.57
CA MET A 1 -9.77 11.33 -7.18
C MET A 1 -9.39 10.07 -7.94
N LYS A 2 -9.48 10.01 -9.28
CA LYS A 2 -9.15 8.79 -10.06
C LYS A 2 -7.70 8.31 -9.84
N ILE A 3 -6.72 9.23 -9.85
CA ILE A 3 -5.30 8.88 -9.65
C ILE A 3 -5.05 8.24 -8.28
N PHE A 4 -5.68 8.77 -7.21
CA PHE A 4 -5.52 8.27 -5.85
C PHE A 4 -6.17 6.89 -5.68
N LYS A 5 -7.32 6.63 -6.32
CA LYS A 5 -7.93 5.29 -6.35
C LYS A 5 -7.02 4.26 -7.03
N ILE A 6 -6.42 4.64 -8.16
CA ILE A 6 -5.50 3.76 -8.91
C ILE A 6 -4.25 3.47 -8.06
N LEU A 7 -3.66 4.52 -7.47
CA LEU A 7 -2.48 4.40 -6.60
C LEU A 7 -2.76 3.51 -5.38
N HIS A 8 -3.93 3.67 -4.76
CA HIS A 8 -4.36 2.83 -3.64
C HIS A 8 -4.56 1.36 -4.04
N GLY A 9 -5.15 1.09 -5.20
CA GLY A 9 -5.26 -0.26 -5.75
C GLY A 9 -3.90 -0.89 -6.04
N LEU A 10 -2.95 -0.10 -6.57
CA LEU A 10 -1.59 -0.54 -6.84
C LEU A 10 -0.83 -0.85 -5.53
N GLY A 11 -1.00 -0.01 -4.51
CA GLY A 11 -0.49 -0.26 -3.16
C GLY A 11 -1.04 -1.53 -2.53
N LEU A 12 -2.35 -1.79 -2.66
CA LEU A 12 -2.98 -3.03 -2.19
C LEU A 12 -2.40 -4.28 -2.84
N VAL A 13 -2.18 -4.25 -4.16
CA VAL A 13 -1.53 -5.37 -4.87
C VAL A 13 -0.11 -5.58 -4.38
N MET A 14 0.67 -4.51 -4.17
CA MET A 14 2.03 -4.62 -3.63
C MET A 14 2.06 -5.23 -2.23
N VAL A 15 1.16 -4.81 -1.33
CA VAL A 15 1.04 -5.39 0.01
C VAL A 15 0.63 -6.86 -0.07
N MET A 16 -0.34 -7.21 -0.92
CA MET A 16 -0.80 -8.59 -1.09
C MET A 16 0.32 -9.52 -1.57
N VAL A 17 1.12 -9.07 -2.54
CA VAL A 17 2.29 -9.81 -3.03
C VAL A 17 3.37 -9.91 -1.96
N GLY A 18 3.67 -8.82 -1.25
CA GLY A 18 4.62 -8.82 -0.13
C GLY A 18 4.22 -9.76 1.01
N CYS A 19 2.92 -9.79 1.36
CA CYS A 19 2.38 -10.74 2.33
C CYS A 19 2.43 -12.19 1.81
N GLY A 20 2.13 -12.44 0.53
CA GLY A 20 2.29 -13.77 -0.06
C GLY A 20 3.73 -14.28 0.00
N LEU A 21 4.70 -13.39 -0.24
CA LEU A 21 6.12 -13.71 -0.12
C LEU A 21 6.58 -13.98 1.32
N LEU A 22 5.91 -13.44 2.35
CA LEU A 22 6.18 -13.81 3.75
C LEU A 22 5.84 -15.27 4.06
N PHE A 23 4.79 -15.81 3.44
CA PHE A 23 4.40 -17.22 3.60
C PHE A 23 5.33 -18.17 2.84
N LEU A 24 6.12 -17.65 1.89
CA LEU A 24 7.16 -18.38 1.18
C LEU A 24 8.49 -18.26 1.96
N THR A 25 8.60 -19.06 3.02
CA THR A 25 9.65 -18.98 4.05
C THR A 25 11.07 -19.10 3.50
N GLU A 26 11.26 -19.81 2.39
CA GLU A 26 12.58 -19.97 1.74
C GLU A 26 13.07 -18.67 1.06
N GLN A 27 12.18 -17.93 0.39
CA GLN A 27 12.54 -16.64 -0.22
C GLN A 27 12.72 -15.56 0.85
N ALA A 28 11.89 -15.55 1.90
CA ALA A 28 11.96 -14.56 2.98
C ALA A 28 13.21 -14.71 3.86
N SER A 29 13.82 -15.90 3.94
CA SER A 29 14.99 -16.15 4.80
C SER A 29 16.32 -15.65 4.21
N GLN A 30 16.34 -15.21 2.96
CA GLN A 30 17.51 -14.59 2.34
C GLN A 30 17.50 -13.08 2.62
N ILE A 31 18.68 -12.47 2.87
CA ILE A 31 18.81 -11.02 3.12
C ILE A 31 18.13 -10.20 2.02
N ASN A 32 18.32 -10.60 0.76
CA ASN A 32 17.73 -9.92 -0.38
C ASN A 32 16.20 -10.10 -0.46
N GLY A 33 15.68 -11.25 -0.01
CA GLY A 33 14.25 -11.50 0.08
C GLY A 33 13.57 -10.72 1.20
N MET A 34 14.21 -10.57 2.36
CA MET A 34 13.72 -9.68 3.44
C MET A 34 13.59 -8.24 2.96
N ILE A 35 14.61 -7.71 2.27
CA ILE A 35 14.58 -6.35 1.72
C ILE A 35 13.45 -6.21 0.70
N LEU A 36 13.30 -7.17 -0.21
CA LEU A 36 12.25 -7.15 -1.24
C LEU A 36 10.85 -7.18 -0.63
N VAL A 37 10.61 -8.02 0.38
CA VAL A 37 9.34 -8.06 1.13
C VAL A 37 9.09 -6.74 1.86
N ALA A 38 10.10 -6.18 2.54
CA ALA A 38 9.98 -4.91 3.25
C ALA A 38 9.66 -3.75 2.32
N VAL A 39 10.27 -3.70 1.13
CA VAL A 39 9.99 -2.67 0.13
C VAL A 39 8.60 -2.84 -0.48
N LEU A 40 8.16 -4.07 -0.75
CA LEU A 40 6.81 -4.34 -1.26
C LEU A 40 5.73 -3.93 -0.27
N ILE A 41 5.88 -4.33 1.00
CA ILE A 41 4.92 -4.01 2.05
C ILE A 41 4.98 -2.52 2.39
N GLY A 42 6.16 -2.00 2.71
CA GLY A 42 6.35 -0.59 3.08
C GLY A 42 5.98 0.37 1.95
N GLY A 43 6.44 0.11 0.74
CA GLY A 43 6.10 0.90 -0.45
C GLY A 43 4.61 0.82 -0.79
N GLY A 44 4.01 -0.36 -0.66
CA GLY A 44 2.57 -0.55 -0.87
C GLY A 44 1.72 0.25 0.13
N LEU A 45 2.09 0.23 1.42
CA LEU A 45 1.42 1.02 2.47
C LEU A 45 1.56 2.53 2.27
N ILE A 46 2.76 3.01 1.90
CA ILE A 46 3.00 4.43 1.60
C ILE A 46 2.13 4.86 0.40
N SER A 47 2.10 4.05 -0.65
CA SER A 47 1.27 4.28 -1.84
C SER A 47 -0.24 4.29 -1.53
N MET A 48 -0.66 3.47 -0.55
CA MET A 48 -2.05 3.37 -0.10
C MET A 48 -2.51 4.59 0.73
N SER A 49 -1.59 5.26 1.43
CA SER A 49 -1.85 6.33 2.40
C SER A 49 -2.55 7.60 1.88
N PRO A 50 -2.30 8.13 0.67
CA PRO A 50 -2.86 9.42 0.26
C PRO A 50 -4.35 9.37 -0.06
N PHE A 51 -4.87 8.19 -0.42
CA PHE A 51 -6.26 8.04 -0.86
C PHE A 51 -7.29 8.20 0.28
N PRO A 52 -7.16 7.52 1.44
CA PRO A 52 -8.04 7.75 2.59
C PRO A 52 -7.98 9.19 3.10
N VAL A 53 -6.79 9.79 3.11
CA VAL A 53 -6.59 11.19 3.54
C VAL A 53 -7.34 12.15 2.60
N ALA A 54 -7.23 11.96 1.28
CA ALA A 54 -7.96 12.76 0.30
C ALA A 54 -9.49 12.62 0.45
N LEU A 55 -9.98 11.39 0.70
CA LEU A 55 -11.41 11.14 0.95
C LEU A 55 -11.93 11.87 2.19
N PHE A 56 -11.16 11.82 3.28
CA PHE A 56 -11.52 12.49 4.53
C PHE A 56 -11.61 14.02 4.35
N ILE A 57 -10.63 14.61 3.66
CA ILE A 57 -10.62 16.05 3.36
C ILE A 57 -11.83 16.44 2.51
N GLU A 58 -12.15 15.67 1.47
CA GLU A 58 -13.33 15.94 0.65
C GLU A 58 -14.64 15.82 1.43
N TRP A 59 -14.75 14.83 2.30
CA TRP A 59 -15.91 14.66 3.17
C TRP A 59 -16.06 15.87 4.11
N ALA A 60 -14.99 16.30 4.76
CA ALA A 60 -14.99 17.44 5.68
C ALA A 60 -15.39 18.75 4.97
N LYS A 61 -14.89 18.98 3.75
CA LYS A 61 -15.28 20.16 2.94
C LYS A 61 -16.77 20.16 2.59
N LYS A 62 -17.42 19.00 2.50
CA LYS A 62 -18.86 18.88 2.22
C LYS A 62 -19.74 19.12 3.45
N GLN A 63 -19.23 18.95 4.67
CA GLN A 63 -20.00 19.31 5.89
C GLN A 63 -20.04 20.81 6.19
N GLN A 64 -19.10 21.58 5.66
CA GLN A 64 -19.04 23.02 5.90
C GLN A 64 -19.90 23.85 4.92
N SER A 65 -20.70 23.19 4.08
CA SER A 65 -21.63 23.82 3.13
C SER A 65 -23.08 23.62 3.52
#